data_AF-A0A1J3HUS3-F1
#
_entry.id   AF-A0A1J3HUS3-F1
#
_cell.length_a   1.000
_cell.length_b   1.000
_cell.length_c   1.000
_cell.angle_alpha   90.00
_cell.angle_beta   90.00
_cell.angle_gamma   90.00
#
_symmetry.space_group_name_H-M   'P 1'
#
loop_
_entity.id
_entity.type
_entity.pdbx_description
1 polymer ?
#
loop_
_entity_poly.entity_id
_entity_poly.type
_entity_poly.pdbx_seq_one_letter_code
_entity_poly.pdbx_strand_id
1 'polypeptide(L)'
;MGSHLSKQLERRKAISTEKKVLADLQKSCGCKFPGSDYMPSDRKNWMSGVGPEKLHINKIVWPGTHDSATNKIGIRLVSRPFAQCQSLSIYNQLVAGARVLDIRVQEDRRVCHGILKTYSVDVVLADLKRFLSETQSEIVILEIRTEFGHEDPLDFDKYLVEQLGEHLIN
;
A
#
# COMPACT_ATOMS: atom_id res chain seq x y z
N MET A 1 25.10 11.99 -19.22
CA MET A 1 24.32 12.73 -18.20
C MET A 1 23.25 13.67 -18.79
N GLY A 2 23.37 14.19 -20.03
CA GLY A 2 22.39 15.13 -20.62
C GLY A 2 21.01 14.55 -20.97
N SER A 3 20.89 13.25 -21.26
CA SER A 3 19.61 12.62 -21.64
C SER A 3 18.62 12.49 -20.48
N HIS A 4 19.09 12.31 -19.25
CA HIS A 4 18.24 12.21 -18.06
C HIS A 4 17.68 13.56 -17.62
N LEU A 5 18.46 14.65 -17.76
CA LEU A 5 18.00 16.01 -17.48
C LEU A 5 16.91 16.46 -18.45
N SER A 6 17.09 16.18 -19.74
CA SER A 6 16.06 16.43 -20.77
C SER A 6 14.77 15.66 -20.48
N LYS A 7 14.84 14.36 -20.15
CA LYS A 7 13.67 13.56 -19.76
C LYS A 7 12.95 14.10 -18.51
N GLN A 8 13.68 14.60 -17.51
CA GLN A 8 13.07 15.19 -16.32
C GLN A 8 12.35 16.51 -16.64
N LEU A 9 12.91 17.35 -17.50
CA LEU A 9 12.27 18.60 -17.93
C LEU A 9 10.99 18.32 -18.73
N GLU A 10 11.03 17.40 -19.68
CA GLU A 10 9.85 16.98 -20.44
C GLU A 10 8.76 16.41 -19.53
N ARG A 11 9.14 15.58 -18.55
CA ARG A 11 8.20 15.06 -17.54
C ARG A 11 7.55 16.19 -16.72
N ARG A 12 8.31 17.20 -16.31
CA ARG A 12 7.76 18.36 -15.58
C ARG A 12 6.77 19.15 -16.44
N LYS A 13 7.08 19.33 -17.72
CA LYS A 13 6.20 20.00 -18.68
C LYS A 13 4.91 19.20 -18.87
N ALA A 14 5.00 17.88 -19.07
CA ALA A 14 3.84 16.99 -19.16
C ALA A 14 2.95 17.07 -17.92
N ILE A 15 3.53 16.96 -16.71
CA ILE A 15 2.79 17.10 -15.45
C ILE A 15 2.10 18.47 -15.35
N SER A 16 2.77 19.55 -15.76
CA SER A 16 2.17 20.89 -15.75
C SER A 16 0.97 20.98 -16.70
N THR A 17 1.08 20.39 -17.89
CA THR A 17 -0.01 20.33 -18.87
C THR A 17 -1.18 19.53 -18.33
N GLU A 18 -0.95 18.32 -17.80
CA GLU A 18 -1.99 17.47 -17.21
C GLU A 18 -2.70 18.17 -16.05
N LYS A 19 -1.96 18.84 -15.16
CA LYS A 19 -2.56 19.62 -14.07
C LYS A 19 -3.48 20.72 -14.57
N LYS A 20 -3.09 21.41 -15.65
CA LYS A 20 -3.93 22.43 -16.27
C LYS A 20 -5.18 21.81 -16.88
N VAL A 21 -5.05 20.71 -17.62
CA VAL A 21 -6.20 19.97 -18.20
C VAL A 21 -7.18 19.56 -17.11
N LEU A 22 -6.71 19.00 -15.99
CA LEU A 22 -7.57 18.62 -14.86
C LEU A 22 -8.28 19.85 -14.24
N ALA A 23 -7.57 20.96 -14.07
CA ALA A 23 -8.17 22.19 -13.56
C ALA A 23 -9.23 22.78 -14.51
N ASP A 24 -9.00 22.70 -15.81
CA ASP A 24 -9.94 23.16 -16.84
C ASP A 24 -11.17 22.24 -16.92
N LEU A 25 -11.00 20.92 -16.82
CA LEU A 25 -12.09 19.94 -16.71
C LEU A 25 -12.95 20.16 -15.46
N GLN A 26 -12.30 20.37 -14.31
CA GLN A 26 -13.02 20.65 -13.06
C GLN A 26 -13.87 21.92 -13.17
N LYS A 27 -13.37 22.97 -13.84
CA LYS A 27 -14.12 24.21 -14.07
C LYS A 27 -15.27 24.02 -15.06
N SER A 28 -15.09 23.22 -16.11
CA SER A 28 -16.06 23.11 -17.20
C SER A 28 -17.20 22.14 -16.90
N CYS A 29 -16.92 21.01 -16.24
CA CYS A 29 -17.92 19.97 -15.98
C CYS A 29 -17.95 19.46 -14.53
N GLY A 30 -17.22 20.09 -13.60
CA GLY A 30 -17.14 19.64 -12.21
C GLY A 30 -16.36 18.34 -12.02
N CYS A 31 -15.83 17.76 -13.09
CA CYS A 31 -15.11 16.50 -13.06
C CYS A 31 -13.70 16.70 -12.48
N LYS A 32 -13.44 16.12 -11.30
CA LYS A 32 -12.11 16.13 -10.67
C LYS A 32 -11.14 15.21 -11.40
N PHE A 33 -11.62 14.04 -11.80
CA PHE A 33 -10.89 13.06 -12.61
C PHE A 33 -11.91 12.16 -13.35
N PRO A 34 -11.74 11.90 -14.66
CA PRO A 34 -12.68 11.07 -15.40
C PRO A 34 -12.83 9.68 -14.77
N GLY A 35 -14.07 9.26 -14.49
CA GLY A 35 -14.38 7.97 -13.87
C GLY A 35 -14.19 7.93 -12.35
N SER A 36 -13.93 9.06 -11.68
CA SER A 36 -13.90 9.16 -10.21
C SER A 36 -15.24 9.59 -9.61
N ASP A 37 -16.35 9.35 -10.31
CA ASP A 37 -17.68 9.83 -9.93
C ASP A 37 -18.21 9.15 -8.67
N TYR A 38 -17.82 7.89 -8.45
CA TYR A 38 -18.09 7.16 -7.23
C TYR A 38 -16.96 7.37 -6.22
N MET A 39 -17.29 7.94 -5.06
CA MET A 39 -16.42 7.97 -3.90
C MET A 39 -17.17 7.34 -2.72
N PRO A 40 -16.63 6.28 -2.08
CA PRO A 40 -17.27 5.73 -0.90
C PRO A 40 -17.31 6.82 0.18
N SER A 41 -18.47 6.97 0.82
CA SER A 41 -18.70 7.93 1.92
C SER A 41 -17.79 7.65 3.12
N ASP A 42 -17.46 6.37 3.33
CA ASP A 42 -16.47 5.91 4.28
C ASP A 42 -15.43 5.05 3.57
N ARG A 43 -14.21 5.58 3.38
CA ARG A 43 -13.09 4.85 2.77
C ARG A 43 -12.52 3.79 3.69
N LYS A 44 -12.65 3.95 5.01
CA LYS A 44 -12.15 2.99 5.97
C LYS A 44 -12.99 1.72 5.95
N ASN A 45 -14.31 1.86 5.73
CA ASN A 45 -15.28 0.76 5.69
C ASN A 45 -15.91 0.58 4.31
N TRP A 46 -15.13 0.78 3.23
CA TRP A 46 -15.71 0.80 1.88
C TRP A 46 -16.26 -0.57 1.46
N MET A 47 -15.76 -1.68 2.01
CA MET A 47 -16.22 -3.00 1.61
C MET A 47 -17.67 -3.23 2.04
N SER A 48 -18.14 -2.64 3.14
CA SER A 48 -19.56 -2.74 3.55
C SER A 48 -20.52 -2.23 2.47
N GLY A 49 -20.08 -1.30 1.62
CA GLY A 49 -20.87 -0.75 0.51
C GLY A 49 -20.99 -1.65 -0.71
N VAL A 50 -20.11 -2.65 -0.87
CA VAL A 50 -20.13 -3.56 -2.03
C VAL A 50 -20.77 -4.91 -1.72
N GLY A 51 -21.07 -5.22 -0.44
CA GLY A 51 -21.68 -6.49 -0.04
C GLY A 51 -20.70 -7.66 -0.14
N PRO A 52 -19.64 -7.68 0.69
CA PRO A 52 -18.54 -8.62 0.56
C PRO A 52 -18.98 -10.07 0.83
N GLU A 53 -20.12 -10.27 1.48
CA GLU A 53 -20.71 -11.59 1.75
C GLU A 53 -21.28 -12.28 0.50
N LYS A 54 -21.47 -11.56 -0.61
CA LYS A 54 -22.06 -12.07 -1.86
C LYS A 54 -21.10 -12.02 -3.05
N LEU A 55 -19.93 -11.41 -2.89
CA LEU A 55 -18.98 -11.18 -3.96
C LEU A 55 -17.78 -12.12 -3.85
N HIS A 56 -17.41 -12.72 -4.98
CA HIS A 56 -16.15 -13.45 -5.08
C HIS A 56 -14.97 -12.48 -5.13
N ILE A 57 -13.86 -12.85 -4.49
CA ILE A 57 -12.63 -12.07 -4.42
C ILE A 57 -12.14 -11.60 -5.82
N ASN A 58 -12.29 -12.43 -6.84
CA ASN A 58 -11.87 -12.13 -8.22
C ASN A 58 -12.81 -11.19 -8.99
N LYS A 59 -13.91 -10.73 -8.38
CA LYS A 59 -14.85 -9.74 -8.95
C LYS A 59 -14.67 -8.34 -8.38
N ILE A 60 -13.80 -8.18 -7.40
CA ILE A 60 -13.51 -6.90 -6.75
C ILE A 60 -12.26 -6.29 -7.36
N VAL A 61 -12.28 -4.98 -7.63
CA VAL A 61 -11.08 -4.21 -7.96
C VAL A 61 -10.40 -3.84 -6.65
N TRP A 62 -9.23 -4.42 -6.40
CA TRP A 62 -8.53 -4.28 -5.13
C TRP A 62 -7.51 -3.14 -5.15
N PRO A 63 -7.69 -2.08 -4.34
CA PRO A 63 -6.66 -1.08 -4.17
C PRO A 63 -5.48 -1.67 -3.38
N GLY A 64 -4.31 -1.72 -4.01
CA GLY A 64 -3.11 -2.30 -3.43
C GLY A 64 -1.95 -1.33 -3.33
N THR A 65 -0.96 -1.68 -2.51
CA THR A 65 0.28 -0.91 -2.37
C THR A 65 1.48 -1.84 -2.54
N HIS A 66 2.44 -1.40 -3.34
CA HIS A 66 3.72 -2.10 -3.56
C HIS A 66 4.72 -1.70 -2.47
N ASP A 67 5.47 -2.67 -1.95
CA ASP A 67 6.44 -2.46 -0.86
C ASP A 67 5.84 -1.61 0.28
N SER A 68 4.70 -2.07 0.80
CA SER A 68 3.76 -1.28 1.60
C SER A 68 4.40 -0.68 2.85
N ALA A 69 5.31 -1.42 3.50
CA ALA A 69 5.91 -1.04 4.76
C ALA A 69 7.22 -0.21 4.63
N THR A 70 7.45 0.43 3.48
CA THR A 70 8.66 1.24 3.22
C THR A 70 8.57 2.70 3.69
N ASN A 71 7.52 3.11 4.40
CA ASN A 71 7.29 4.52 4.75
C ASN A 71 8.32 5.18 5.67
N LYS A 72 9.15 4.38 6.34
CA LYS A 72 10.27 4.88 7.15
C LYS A 72 11.64 4.42 6.64
N ILE A 73 11.69 3.73 5.50
CA ILE A 73 12.93 3.12 5.00
C ILE A 73 13.96 4.16 4.56
N GLY A 74 15.24 3.83 4.70
CA GLY A 74 16.36 4.60 4.17
C GLY A 74 16.60 5.95 4.87
N ILE A 75 17.70 6.59 4.46
CA ILE A 75 18.14 7.90 4.96
C ILE A 75 17.63 8.96 3.98
N ARG A 76 17.08 10.06 4.53
CA ARG A 76 16.55 11.18 3.74
C ARG A 76 17.64 11.71 2.80
N LEU A 77 17.29 11.92 1.53
CA LEU A 77 18.18 12.39 0.45
C LEU A 77 19.31 11.46 0.03
N VAL A 78 19.50 10.29 0.68
CA VAL A 78 20.55 9.34 0.32
C VAL A 78 19.94 8.08 -0.28
N SER A 79 19.42 7.19 0.56
CA SER A 79 18.86 5.91 0.11
C SER A 79 17.33 5.93 0.00
N ARG A 80 16.65 6.77 0.79
CA ARG A 80 15.18 6.89 0.78
C ARG A 80 14.59 7.21 -0.61
N PRO A 81 15.16 8.11 -1.44
CA PRO A 81 14.61 8.40 -2.77
C PRO A 81 14.54 7.20 -3.73
N PHE A 82 15.31 6.14 -3.46
CA PHE A 82 15.40 4.95 -4.30
C PHE A 82 14.69 3.73 -3.69
N ALA A 83 14.28 3.82 -2.42
CA ALA A 83 13.75 2.68 -1.67
C ALA A 83 12.36 2.90 -1.07
N GLN A 84 11.93 4.15 -0.88
CA GLN A 84 10.62 4.44 -0.34
C GLN A 84 9.56 4.38 -1.43
N CYS A 85 8.68 3.38 -1.34
CA CYS A 85 7.52 3.26 -2.22
C CYS A 85 6.27 3.92 -1.62
N GLN A 86 6.14 3.93 -0.29
CA GLN A 86 4.98 4.50 0.41
C GLN A 86 5.36 5.63 1.37
N SER A 87 4.44 6.56 1.62
CA SER A 87 4.61 7.62 2.64
C SER A 87 3.75 7.39 3.89
N LEU A 88 2.67 6.62 3.77
CA LEU A 88 1.73 6.31 4.85
C LEU A 88 2.15 5.04 5.61
N SER A 89 1.84 4.95 6.91
CA SER A 89 1.93 3.67 7.63
C SER A 89 0.92 2.66 7.10
N ILE A 90 1.07 1.40 7.47
CA ILE A 90 0.14 0.33 7.07
C ILE A 90 -1.29 0.67 7.51
N TYR A 91 -1.47 1.07 8.77
CA TYR A 91 -2.80 1.48 9.26
C TYR A 91 -3.39 2.62 8.42
N ASN A 92 -2.60 3.64 8.08
CA ASN A 92 -3.09 4.77 7.29
C ASN A 92 -3.35 4.41 5.81
N GLN A 93 -2.64 3.43 5.25
CA GLN A 93 -2.95 2.88 3.92
C GLN A 93 -4.31 2.16 3.94
N LEU A 94 -4.57 1.36 4.98
CA LEU A 94 -5.85 0.68 5.17
C LEU A 94 -7.00 1.67 5.36
N VAL A 95 -6.83 2.70 6.20
CA VAL A 95 -7.82 3.77 6.38
C VAL A 95 -8.09 4.54 5.07
N ALA A 96 -7.07 4.71 4.22
CA ALA A 96 -7.22 5.35 2.92
C ALA A 96 -7.97 4.49 1.88
N GLY A 97 -8.18 3.19 2.17
CA GLY A 97 -8.94 2.25 1.34
C GLY A 97 -8.12 1.10 0.75
N ALA A 98 -6.80 1.03 0.98
CA ALA A 98 -5.98 -0.08 0.51
C ALA A 98 -6.40 -1.39 1.18
N ARG A 99 -6.47 -2.49 0.42
CA ARG A 99 -6.82 -3.84 0.90
C ARG A 99 -5.86 -4.91 0.41
N VAL A 100 -4.85 -4.55 -0.39
CA VAL A 100 -3.73 -5.44 -0.74
C VAL A 100 -2.43 -4.81 -0.26
N LEU A 101 -1.67 -5.58 0.53
CA LEU A 101 -0.38 -5.15 1.06
C LEU A 101 0.71 -6.11 0.60
N ASP A 102 1.79 -5.56 0.07
CA ASP A 102 3.04 -6.27 -0.26
C ASP A 102 4.07 -5.99 0.85
N ILE A 103 4.31 -6.99 1.71
CA ILE A 103 5.21 -6.91 2.85
C ILE A 103 6.41 -7.81 2.61
N ARG A 104 7.58 -7.20 2.53
CA ARG A 104 8.84 -7.91 2.30
C ARG A 104 9.70 -7.92 3.54
N VAL A 105 10.10 -9.10 3.98
CA VAL A 105 10.88 -9.32 5.20
C VAL A 105 12.22 -10.01 4.89
N GLN A 106 13.09 -10.07 5.90
CA GLN A 106 14.31 -10.89 5.88
C GLN A 106 14.47 -11.63 7.20
N GLU A 107 15.48 -12.50 7.30
CA GLU A 107 15.79 -13.43 8.41
C GLU A 107 15.45 -12.92 9.83
N ASP A 108 15.77 -11.66 10.16
CA ASP A 108 15.51 -11.06 11.48
C ASP A 108 14.07 -10.54 11.71
N ARG A 109 13.11 -10.93 10.84
CA ARG A 109 11.71 -10.46 10.79
C ARG A 109 11.54 -8.95 10.63
N ARG A 110 12.57 -8.24 10.16
CA ARG A 110 12.42 -6.82 9.79
C ARG A 110 11.93 -6.70 8.37
N VAL A 111 11.11 -5.69 8.15
CA VAL A 111 10.74 -5.27 6.80
C VAL A 111 11.98 -4.73 6.08
N CYS A 112 12.14 -5.08 4.82
CA CYS A 112 13.25 -4.63 3.99
C CYS A 112 12.83 -4.32 2.55
N HIS A 113 13.74 -3.70 1.81
CA HIS A 113 13.67 -3.49 0.37
C HIS A 113 15.11 -3.53 -0.17
N GLY A 114 15.47 -4.63 -0.83
CA GLY A 114 16.86 -4.97 -1.10
C GLY A 114 17.67 -5.06 0.20
N ILE A 115 18.81 -4.37 0.28
CA ILE A 115 19.69 -4.39 1.47
C ILE A 115 19.21 -3.47 2.61
N LEU A 116 18.21 -2.62 2.37
CA LEU A 116 17.78 -1.63 3.34
C LEU A 116 16.70 -2.23 4.23
N LYS A 117 16.87 -2.03 5.54
CA LYS A 117 15.90 -2.48 6.54
C LYS A 117 15.18 -1.28 7.14
N THR A 118 13.95 -1.51 7.56
CA THR A 118 13.16 -0.56 8.35
C THR A 118 12.79 -1.23 9.67
N TYR A 119 11.56 -1.08 10.16
CA TYR A 119 11.06 -1.61 11.43
C TYR A 119 10.69 -3.11 11.38
N SER A 120 10.42 -3.70 12.56
CA SER A 120 9.95 -5.09 12.70
C SER A 120 8.61 -5.29 12.01
N VAL A 121 8.38 -6.47 11.43
CA VAL A 121 7.08 -6.90 10.90
C VAL A 121 5.97 -6.81 11.96
N ASP A 122 6.30 -6.86 13.25
CA ASP A 122 5.33 -6.75 14.35
C ASP A 122 4.57 -5.42 14.31
N VAL A 123 5.20 -4.35 13.83
CA VAL A 123 4.54 -3.05 13.62
C VAL A 123 3.48 -3.15 12.52
N VAL A 124 3.76 -3.91 11.45
CA VAL A 124 2.80 -4.18 10.37
C VAL A 124 1.62 -4.99 10.91
N LEU A 125 1.90 -6.07 11.65
CA LEU A 125 0.87 -6.94 12.23
C LEU A 125 0.01 -6.21 13.26
N ALA A 126 0.61 -5.32 14.07
CA ALA A 126 -0.13 -4.49 15.01
C ALA A 126 -1.05 -3.48 14.30
N ASP A 127 -0.57 -2.82 13.25
CA ASP A 127 -1.38 -1.92 12.43
C ASP A 127 -2.55 -2.65 11.75
N LEU A 128 -2.31 -3.88 11.27
CA LEU A 128 -3.33 -4.76 10.69
C LEU A 128 -4.40 -5.17 11.72
N LYS A 129 -3.98 -5.72 12.86
CA LYS A 129 -4.91 -6.14 13.93
C LYS A 129 -5.73 -4.97 14.43
N ARG A 130 -5.11 -3.80 14.60
CA ARG A 130 -5.82 -2.57 14.96
C ARG A 130 -6.90 -2.24 13.94
N PHE A 131 -6.55 -2.21 12.64
CA PHE A 131 -7.53 -1.91 11.60
C PHE A 131 -8.69 -2.91 11.60
N LEU A 132 -8.41 -4.22 11.70
CA LEU A 132 -9.43 -5.26 11.76
C LEU A 132 -10.31 -5.13 13.00
N SER A 133 -9.75 -4.81 14.17
CA SER A 133 -10.54 -4.60 15.40
C SER A 133 -11.49 -3.39 15.35
N GLU A 134 -11.21 -2.43 14.47
CA GLU A 134 -11.99 -1.21 14.31
C GLU A 134 -12.95 -1.27 13.10
N THR A 135 -13.08 -2.42 12.43
CA THR A 135 -13.93 -2.63 11.24
C THR A 135 -14.66 -3.98 11.33
N GLN A 136 -15.74 -4.16 10.56
CA GLN A 136 -16.58 -5.37 10.66
C GLN A 136 -16.67 -6.19 9.37
N SER A 137 -16.54 -5.55 8.20
CA SER A 137 -16.79 -6.18 6.89
C SER A 137 -15.56 -6.22 5.99
N GLU A 138 -14.41 -5.78 6.50
CA GLU A 138 -13.22 -5.57 5.70
C GLU A 138 -12.36 -6.83 5.63
N ILE A 139 -11.82 -7.09 4.45
CA ILE A 139 -10.90 -8.21 4.18
C ILE A 139 -9.61 -7.62 3.64
N VAL A 140 -8.48 -8.03 4.21
CA VAL A 140 -7.15 -7.61 3.75
C VAL A 140 -6.43 -8.79 3.12
N ILE A 141 -5.99 -8.62 1.89
CA ILE A 141 -5.08 -9.53 1.20
C ILE A 141 -3.66 -9.16 1.60
N LEU A 142 -3.04 -9.99 2.43
CA LEU A 142 -1.67 -9.81 2.88
C LEU A 142 -0.74 -10.70 2.05
N GLU A 143 -0.02 -10.10 1.10
CA GLU A 143 1.14 -10.74 0.49
C GLU A 143 2.34 -10.48 1.41
N ILE A 144 2.82 -11.53 2.07
CA ILE A 144 4.01 -11.45 2.91
C ILE A 144 5.02 -12.50 2.47
N ARG A 145 6.22 -12.05 2.16
CA ARG A 145 7.28 -12.88 1.57
C ARG A 145 8.65 -12.39 1.97
N THR A 146 9.63 -13.26 1.82
CA THR A 146 11.04 -12.89 1.97
C THR A 146 11.51 -12.11 0.75
N GLU A 147 12.26 -11.03 1.00
CA GLU A 147 12.86 -10.22 -0.06
C GLU A 147 13.88 -11.01 -0.86
N PHE A 148 13.98 -10.72 -2.16
CA PHE A 148 14.89 -11.44 -3.03
C PHE A 148 16.35 -11.34 -2.54
N GLY A 149 17.02 -12.48 -2.46
CA GLY A 149 18.41 -12.58 -2.00
C GLY A 149 18.59 -12.60 -0.48
N HIS A 150 17.50 -12.75 0.28
CA HIS A 150 17.51 -12.98 1.73
C HIS A 150 17.01 -14.37 2.08
N GLU A 151 17.24 -14.77 3.33
CA GLU A 151 16.71 -16.01 3.90
C GLU A 151 15.40 -15.78 4.64
N ASP A 152 14.54 -16.80 4.63
CA ASP A 152 13.29 -16.79 5.35
C ASP A 152 13.53 -16.66 6.86
N PRO A 153 12.70 -15.91 7.60
CA PRO A 153 12.74 -15.97 9.05
C PRO A 153 12.41 -17.38 9.55
N LEU A 154 13.04 -17.80 10.64
CA LEU A 154 12.79 -19.11 11.23
C LEU A 154 11.31 -19.29 11.63
N ASP A 155 10.70 -20.39 11.21
CA ASP A 155 9.30 -20.75 11.50
C ASP A 155 8.30 -19.62 11.20
N PHE A 156 8.54 -18.85 10.14
CA PHE A 156 7.78 -17.62 9.89
C PHE A 156 6.29 -17.86 9.59
N ASP A 157 5.95 -18.96 8.94
CA ASP A 157 4.57 -19.40 8.72
C ASP A 157 3.83 -19.62 10.04
N LYS A 158 4.42 -20.37 10.98
CA LYS A 158 3.85 -20.59 12.31
C LYS A 158 3.72 -19.29 13.08
N TYR A 159 4.75 -18.44 13.01
CA TYR A 159 4.75 -17.11 13.61
C TYR A 159 3.56 -16.27 13.10
N LEU A 160 3.29 -16.27 11.79
CA LEU A 160 2.16 -15.53 11.22
C LEU A 160 0.81 -16.09 11.65
N VAL A 161 0.65 -17.43 11.69
CA VAL A 161 -0.56 -18.08 12.19
C VAL A 161 -0.82 -17.72 13.66
N GLU A 162 0.20 -17.78 14.51
CA GLU A 162 0.10 -17.39 15.92
C GLU A 162 -0.25 -15.91 16.10
N GLN A 163 0.33 -15.03 15.27
CA GLN A 163 0.07 -13.60 15.36
C GLN A 163 -1.32 -13.18 14.85
N LEU A 164 -1.80 -13.78 13.76
CA LEU A 164 -3.07 -13.41 13.14
C LEU A 164 -4.25 -14.17 13.74
N GLY A 165 -4.03 -15.39 14.24
CA GLY A 165 -5.02 -16.17 14.96
C GLY A 165 -6.36 -16.27 14.23
N GLU A 166 -7.44 -15.89 14.91
CA GLU A 166 -8.82 -15.94 14.38
C GLU A 166 -9.08 -15.00 13.20
N HIS A 167 -8.20 -14.04 12.94
CA HIS A 167 -8.33 -13.15 11.78
C HIS A 167 -7.87 -13.80 10.47
N LEU A 168 -7.16 -14.92 10.53
CA LEU A 168 -6.66 -15.61 9.35
C LEU A 168 -7.78 -16.46 8.74
N ILE A 169 -8.01 -16.28 7.44
CA ILE A 169 -8.91 -17.12 6.65
C ILE A 169 -8.04 -18.13 5.90
N ASN A 170 -8.07 -19.38 6.36
CA ASN A 170 -7.35 -20.51 5.76
C ASN A 170 -8.27 -21.35 4.87
#